data_AF-A0A1G2W0X3-F1
#
_entry.id   AF-A0A1G2W0X3-F1
#
_cell.length_a   1.000
_cell.length_b   1.000
_cell.length_c   1.000
_cell.angle_alpha   90.00
_cell.angle_beta   90.00
_cell.angle_gamma   90.00
#
_symmetry.space_group_name_H-M   'P 1'
#
loop_
_entity.id
_entity.type
_entity.pdbx_description
1 polymer ?
#
loop_
_entity_poly.entity_id
_entity_poly.type
_entity_poly.pdbx_seq_one_letter_code
_entity_poly.pdbx_strand_id
1 'polypeptide(L)'
;MPRPATDPAKAAQIKILRQQAGRWLKTAREEARLTQAELAEKVGLRYYTFVSQVESGLGRLPIETQGAWAEALGLEPGEFAKTLLRYYEPELYRLLFGAESASQALKGQATG
;
A
#
# COMPACT_ATOMS: atom_id res chain seq x y z
N MET A 1 18.90 -22.27 14.94
CA MET A 1 18.70 -21.18 15.91
C MET A 1 17.25 -20.75 15.85
N PRO A 2 16.50 -20.68 16.98
CA PRO A 2 15.15 -20.12 16.94
C PRO A 2 15.24 -18.66 16.51
N ARG A 3 14.46 -18.27 15.51
CA ARG A 3 14.34 -16.88 15.05
C ARG A 3 13.91 -16.05 16.28
N PRO A 4 14.62 -14.97 16.66
CA PRO A 4 14.18 -14.16 17.79
C PRO A 4 12.75 -13.71 17.51
N ALA A 5 11.86 -13.93 18.49
CA ALA A 5 10.48 -13.48 18.38
C ALA A 5 10.49 -11.98 18.06
N THR A 6 9.83 -11.59 16.96
CA THR A 6 9.69 -10.18 16.59
C THR A 6 9.16 -9.41 17.80
N ASP A 7 9.80 -8.29 18.13
CA ASP A 7 9.35 -7.37 19.19
C ASP A 7 7.82 -7.16 19.09
N PRO A 8 7.05 -7.46 20.16
CA PRO A 8 5.60 -7.31 20.16
C PRO A 8 5.12 -5.91 19.72
N ALA A 9 5.85 -4.85 20.07
CA ALA A 9 5.52 -3.49 19.67
C ALA A 9 5.68 -3.31 18.15
N LYS A 10 6.77 -3.83 17.60
CA LYS A 10 7.02 -3.85 16.14
C LYS A 10 5.96 -4.68 15.41
N ALA A 11 5.57 -5.83 15.94
CA ALA A 11 4.52 -6.67 15.35
C ALA A 11 3.16 -5.96 15.34
N ALA A 12 2.80 -5.28 16.44
CA ALA A 12 1.58 -4.47 16.51
C ALA A 12 1.61 -3.32 15.50
N GLN A 13 2.74 -2.63 15.36
CA GLN A 13 2.91 -1.56 14.39
C GLN A 13 2.75 -2.06 12.94
N ILE A 14 3.37 -3.19 12.59
CA ILE A 14 3.23 -3.81 11.26
C ILE A 14 1.76 -4.13 10.97
N LYS A 15 1.02 -4.65 11.96
CA LYS A 15 -0.41 -4.92 11.82
C LYS A 15 -1.21 -3.65 11.55
N ILE A 16 -0.96 -2.57 12.32
CA ILE A 16 -1.64 -1.27 12.15
C ILE A 16 -1.39 -0.70 10.75
N LEU A 17 -0.14 -0.70 10.29
CA LEU A 17 0.24 -0.18 8.97
C LEU A 17 -0.41 -1.00 7.84
N ARG A 18 -0.47 -2.33 7.98
CA ARG A 18 -1.15 -3.17 6.98
C ARG A 18 -2.65 -2.88 6.90
N GLN A 19 -3.30 -2.61 8.04
CA GLN A 19 -4.70 -2.18 8.06
C GLN A 19 -4.90 -0.79 7.45
N GLN A 20 -3.94 0.13 7.64
CA GLN A 20 -3.96 1.44 6.98
C GLN A 20 -3.86 1.30 5.46
N ALA A 21 -2.95 0.45 4.96
CA ALA A 21 -2.86 0.14 3.54
C ALA A 21 -4.17 -0.43 2.97
N GLY A 22 -4.79 -1.37 3.70
CA GLY A 22 -6.08 -1.94 3.29
C GLY A 22 -7.20 -0.89 3.19
N ARG A 23 -7.28 0.04 4.14
CA ARG A 23 -8.24 1.16 4.09
C ARG A 23 -7.97 2.10 2.91
N TRP A 24 -6.71 2.36 2.61
CA TRP A 24 -6.34 3.18 1.46
C TRP A 24 -6.76 2.52 0.15
N LEU A 25 -6.48 1.22 -0.02
CA LEU A 25 -6.92 0.45 -1.20
C LEU A 25 -8.45 0.42 -1.35
N LYS A 26 -9.17 0.25 -0.24
CA LYS A 26 -10.64 0.32 -0.22
C LYS A 26 -11.14 1.67 -0.73
N THR A 27 -10.53 2.75 -0.27
CA THR A 27 -10.89 4.12 -0.67
C THR A 27 -10.65 4.32 -2.16
N ALA A 28 -9.47 3.93 -2.67
CA ALA A 28 -9.15 4.01 -4.10
C ALA A 28 -10.14 3.21 -4.97
N ARG A 29 -10.54 2.01 -4.52
CA ARG A 29 -11.57 1.21 -5.20
C ARG A 29 -12.92 1.91 -5.25
N GLU A 30 -13.34 2.51 -4.14
CA GLU A 30 -14.62 3.22 -4.05
C GLU A 30 -14.62 4.50 -4.89
N GLU A 31 -13.50 5.22 -4.96
CA GLU A 31 -13.30 6.37 -5.85
C GLU A 31 -13.34 5.97 -7.33
N ALA A 32 -12.79 4.80 -7.67
CA ALA A 32 -12.93 4.18 -8.99
C ALA A 32 -14.34 3.63 -9.28
N ARG A 33 -15.28 3.73 -8.32
CA ARG A 33 -16.66 3.22 -8.38
C ARG A 33 -16.76 1.72 -8.66
N LEU A 34 -15.82 0.94 -8.14
CA LEU A 34 -15.81 -0.51 -8.29
C LEU A 34 -16.28 -1.19 -7.00
N THR A 35 -17.02 -2.28 -7.14
CA THR A 35 -17.21 -3.26 -6.08
C THR A 35 -15.97 -4.15 -5.94
N GLN A 36 -15.86 -4.90 -4.84
CA GLN A 36 -14.76 -5.85 -4.64
C GLN A 36 -14.75 -6.95 -5.72
N ALA A 37 -15.93 -7.39 -6.18
CA ALA A 37 -16.06 -8.36 -7.25
C ALA A 37 -15.58 -7.80 -8.59
N GLU A 38 -16.01 -6.59 -8.95
CA GLU A 38 -15.58 -5.94 -10.21
C GLU A 38 -14.08 -5.67 -10.25
N LEU A 39 -13.48 -5.26 -9.12
CA LEU A 39 -12.03 -5.12 -9.04
C LEU A 39 -11.33 -6.46 -9.25
N ALA A 40 -11.82 -7.52 -8.60
CA ALA A 40 -11.25 -8.86 -8.74
C ALA A 40 -11.32 -9.38 -10.19
N GLU A 41 -12.44 -9.14 -10.88
CA GLU A 41 -12.60 -9.47 -12.29
C GLU A 41 -11.61 -8.70 -13.17
N LYS A 42 -11.50 -7.37 -12.97
CA LYS A 42 -10.58 -6.51 -13.73
C LYS A 42 -9.12 -6.92 -13.60
N VAL A 43 -8.70 -7.37 -12.41
CA VAL A 43 -7.31 -7.78 -12.15
C VAL A 43 -7.06 -9.27 -12.35
N GLY A 44 -8.04 -10.02 -12.88
CA GLY A 44 -7.90 -11.44 -13.20
C GLY A 44 -7.76 -12.35 -11.97
N LEU A 45 -8.29 -11.95 -10.81
CA LEU A 45 -8.23 -12.77 -9.60
C LEU A 45 -9.30 -13.86 -9.63
N ARG A 46 -8.88 -15.09 -9.31
CA ARG A 46 -9.77 -16.26 -9.26
C ARG A 46 -10.85 -16.16 -8.17
N TYR A 47 -10.59 -15.42 -7.08
CA TYR A 47 -11.52 -15.26 -5.96
C TYR A 47 -11.55 -13.82 -5.46
N TYR A 48 -12.72 -13.20 -5.48
CA TYR A 48 -12.92 -11.82 -5.01
C TYR A 48 -12.67 -11.64 -3.51
N THR A 49 -12.77 -12.72 -2.71
CA THR A 49 -12.49 -12.70 -1.28
C THR A 49 -11.07 -12.26 -0.96
N PHE A 50 -10.14 -12.39 -1.92
CA PHE A 50 -8.82 -11.82 -1.81
C PHE A 50 -8.83 -10.29 -1.63
N VAL A 51 -9.71 -9.59 -2.35
CA VAL A 51 -9.84 -8.13 -2.25
C VAL A 51 -10.25 -7.72 -0.83
N SER A 52 -11.24 -8.38 -0.24
CA SER A 52 -11.69 -8.06 1.13
C SER A 52 -10.63 -8.40 2.20
N GLN A 53 -9.86 -9.47 2.01
CA GLN A 53 -8.73 -9.81 2.88
C GLN A 53 -7.62 -8.76 2.84
N VAL A 54 -7.33 -8.21 1.67
CA VAL A 54 -6.36 -7.12 1.51
C VAL A 54 -6.90 -5.83 2.13
N GLU A 55 -8.15 -5.46 1.85
CA GLU A 55 -8.78 -4.24 2.37
C GLU A 55 -8.93 -4.23 3.90
N SER A 56 -9.12 -5.40 4.52
CA SER A 56 -9.15 -5.54 5.98
C SER A 56 -7.76 -5.56 6.62
N GLY A 57 -6.69 -5.63 5.82
CA GLY A 57 -5.33 -5.82 6.29
C GLY A 57 -5.08 -7.22 6.86
N LEU A 58 -5.88 -8.22 6.50
CA LEU A 58 -5.57 -9.63 6.79
C LEU A 58 -4.35 -10.06 5.97
N GLY A 59 -4.32 -9.72 4.68
CA GLY A 59 -3.22 -9.94 3.76
C GLY A 59 -2.52 -8.66 3.30
N ARG A 60 -1.33 -8.80 2.71
CA ARG A 60 -0.69 -7.75 1.88
C ARG A 60 -1.12 -7.95 0.43
N LEU A 61 -1.13 -6.87 -0.34
CA LEU A 61 -1.18 -6.97 -1.80
C LEU A 61 0.21 -7.42 -2.33
N PRO A 62 0.32 -8.57 -3.02
CA PRO A 62 1.57 -9.06 -3.62
C PRO A 62 2.14 -8.04 -4.60
N ILE A 63 3.46 -7.90 -4.63
CA ILE A 63 4.13 -6.90 -5.47
C ILE A 63 3.85 -7.14 -6.97
N GLU A 64 3.72 -8.40 -7.35
CA GLU A 64 3.48 -8.86 -8.72
C GLU A 64 2.10 -8.42 -9.25
N THR A 65 1.14 -8.14 -8.37
CA THR A 65 -0.23 -7.72 -8.76
C THR A 65 -0.48 -6.24 -8.56
N GLN A 66 0.47 -5.48 -7.98
CA GLN A 66 0.29 -4.04 -7.72
C GLN A 66 0.09 -3.24 -9.01
N GLY A 67 0.80 -3.57 -10.09
CA GLY A 67 0.63 -2.90 -11.38
C GLY A 67 -0.79 -3.05 -11.95
N ALA A 68 -1.30 -4.29 -11.97
CA ALA A 68 -2.66 -4.56 -12.46
C ALA A 68 -3.73 -3.86 -11.60
N TRP A 69 -3.52 -3.80 -10.28
CA TRP A 69 -4.40 -3.05 -9.38
C TRP A 69 -4.36 -1.55 -9.66
N ALA A 70 -3.17 -0.97 -9.83
CA ALA A 70 -3.03 0.43 -10.16
C ALA A 70 -3.79 0.79 -11.44
N GLU A 71 -3.59 0.01 -12.51
CA GLU A 71 -4.30 0.19 -13.79
C GLU A 71 -5.82 0.06 -13.64
N ALA A 72 -6.30 -0.97 -12.93
CA ALA A 72 -7.73 -1.17 -12.71
C ALA A 72 -8.38 -0.04 -11.90
N LEU A 73 -7.61 0.59 -11.01
CA LEU A 73 -8.02 1.71 -10.17
C LEU A 73 -7.81 3.08 -10.84
N GLY A 74 -7.19 3.12 -12.03
CA GLY A 74 -6.88 4.38 -12.73
C GLY A 74 -5.76 5.19 -12.08
N LEU A 75 -4.85 4.53 -11.34
CA LEU A 75 -3.72 5.15 -10.65
C LEU A 75 -2.41 4.87 -11.39
N GLU A 76 -1.45 5.77 -11.26
CA GLU A 76 -0.11 5.58 -11.82
C GLU A 76 0.62 4.45 -11.05
N PRO A 77 1.13 3.40 -11.72
CA PRO A 77 1.72 2.23 -11.05
C PRO A 77 2.90 2.54 -10.11
N GLY A 78 3.78 3.48 -10.46
CA GLY A 78 4.91 3.89 -9.64
C GLY A 78 4.49 4.52 -8.32
N GLU A 79 3.61 5.52 -8.37
CA GLU A 79 3.04 6.20 -7.19
C GLU A 79 2.18 5.25 -6.34
N PHE A 80 1.45 4.33 -6.97
CA PHE A 80 0.70 3.29 -6.28
C PHE A 80 1.63 2.38 -5.47
N ALA A 81 2.68 1.84 -6.09
CA ALA A 81 3.65 0.99 -5.44
C ALA A 81 4.44 1.73 -4.35
N LYS A 82 4.85 2.97 -4.61
CA LYS A 82 5.50 3.86 -3.62
C LYS A 82 4.62 4.10 -2.40
N THR A 83 3.32 4.31 -2.61
CA THR A 83 2.34 4.48 -1.53
C THR A 83 2.22 3.20 -0.68
N LEU A 84 2.09 2.03 -1.30
CA LEU A 84 2.05 0.76 -0.59
C LEU A 84 3.36 0.47 0.18
N LEU A 85 4.51 0.82 -0.39
CA LEU A 85 5.81 0.66 0.25
C LEU A 85 5.89 1.45 1.56
N ARG A 86 5.31 2.66 1.62
CA ARG A 86 5.25 3.48 2.84
C ARG A 86 4.60 2.74 4.01
N TYR A 87 3.59 1.92 3.73
CA TYR A 87 2.90 1.12 4.75
C TYR A 87 3.60 -0.20 5.03
N TYR A 88 3.99 -0.91 3.97
CA TYR A 88 4.44 -2.29 4.08
C TYR A 88 5.90 -2.42 4.49
N GLU A 89 6.76 -1.51 4.03
CA GLU A 89 8.19 -1.48 4.36
C GLU A 89 8.64 -0.03 4.67
N PRO A 90 8.18 0.57 5.80
CA PRO A 90 8.41 1.99 6.09
C PRO A 90 9.89 2.39 6.10
N GLU A 91 10.76 1.48 6.56
CA GLU A 91 12.20 1.73 6.58
C GLU A 91 12.80 1.73 5.17
N LEU A 92 12.35 0.82 4.29
CA LEU A 92 12.78 0.82 2.89
C LEU A 92 12.27 2.07 2.16
N TYR A 93 11.03 2.47 2.41
CA TYR A 93 10.49 3.74 1.92
C TYR A 93 11.34 4.94 2.38
N ARG A 94 11.72 4.98 3.66
CA ARG A 94 12.58 6.05 4.21
C ARG A 94 13.96 6.06 3.56
N LEU A 95 14.56 4.91 3.32
CA LEU A 95 15.87 4.80 2.67
C LEU A 95 15.82 5.25 1.20
N LEU A 96 14.76 4.92 0.47
CA LEU A 96 14.61 5.25 -0.95
C LEU A 96 14.15 6.69 -1.18
N PHE A 97 13.25 7.21 -0.34
CA PHE A 97 12.54 8.48 -0.59
C PHE A 97 12.66 9.52 0.53
N GLY A 98 13.30 9.18 1.66
CA GLY A 98 13.40 10.08 2.82
C GLY A 98 14.19 11.37 2.56
N ALA A 99 15.11 11.37 1.58
CA ALA A 99 15.82 12.57 1.15
C ALA A 99 14.97 13.51 0.27
N GLU A 100 14.04 12.96 -0.53
CA GLU A 100 13.17 13.74 -1.42
C GLU A 100 12.17 14.59 -0.62
N SER A 101 11.63 14.04 0.47
CA SER A 101 10.71 14.75 1.37
C SER A 101 11.36 15.96 2.04
N ALA A 102 12.64 15.88 2.40
CA ALA A 102 13.40 17.00 2.94
C ALA A 102 13.72 18.05 1.86
N SER A 103 14.07 17.63 0.64
CA SER A 103 14.42 18.54 -0.46
C SER A 103 13.21 19.33 -1.00
N GLN A 104 12.02 18.72 -1.08
CA GLN A 104 10.79 19.42 -1.48
C GLN A 104 10.29 20.40 -0.41
N ALA A 105 10.42 20.06 0.89
CA ALA A 105 10.07 20.94 2.00
C ALA A 105 10.95 22.19 2.09
N LEU A 106 12.22 22.11 1.66
CA LEU A 106 13.14 23.24 1.61
C LEU A 106 12.89 24.16 0.39
N LYS A 107 12.52 23.59 -0.76
CA LYS A 107 12.21 24.37 -1.98
C LYS A 107 10.92 25.19 -1.86
N GLY A 108 9.93 24.71 -1.11
CA GLY A 108 8.68 25.45 -0.84
C GLY A 108 8.82 26.65 0.10
N GLN A 109 9.92 26.75 0.86
CA GLN A 109 10.18 27.85 1.80
C GLN A 109 11.03 28.99 1.20
N ALA A 110 11.51 28.83 -0.04
CA ALA A 110 12.39 29.79 -0.70
C ALA A 110 11.69 30.64 -1.79
N THR A 111 10.36 30.59 -1.89
CA THR A 111 9.57 31.38 -2.88
C THR A 111 8.50 32.25 -2.20
N GLY A 112 8.73 32.66 -0.95
CA GLY A 112 7.89 33.62 -0.21
C GLY A 112 8.60 34.95 -0.02
#